data_AF-A0A852D672-F1
#
_entry.id   AF-A0A852D672-F1
#
_cell.length_a   1.000
_cell.length_b   1.000
_cell.length_c   1.000
_cell.angle_alpha   90.00
_cell.angle_beta   90.00
_cell.angle_gamma   90.00
#
_symmetry.space_group_name_H-M   'P 1'
#
loop_
_entity.id
_entity.type
_entity.pdbx_description
1 polymer ?
#
loop_
_entity_poly.entity_id
_entity_poly.type
_entity_poly.pdbx_seq_one_letter_code
_entity_poly.pdbx_strand_id
1 'polypeptide(L)'
;PDYFSSKNLALQAQKKILSKMATKTMANMLIDDTSSEIFDELYKVTKEHTRNKKEAHKIMKDLIKVAIKIGILYRNNQFNQEELEIVDKFRKKLNQTAMTIVSFYEVEYTFDRNVLAELLHECKELVHELVGRHLTARSHGRINHVFNHFADVEFLSALYSLDGDCRPYLKKICNGINKLLDEKVL
;
A
#
# COMPACT_ATOMS: atom_id res chain seq x y z
N PRO A 1 5.31 -39.46 36.45
CA PRO A 1 4.25 -39.46 35.41
C PRO A 1 4.28 -38.14 34.64
N ASP A 2 4.73 -38.16 33.40
CA ASP A 2 4.61 -37.00 32.52
C ASP A 2 3.12 -36.73 32.26
N TYR A 3 2.63 -35.60 32.77
CA TYR A 3 1.24 -35.19 32.59
C TYR A 3 1.07 -34.67 31.17
N PHE A 4 0.45 -35.47 30.31
CA PHE A 4 0.01 -35.01 29.00
C PHE A 4 -0.99 -33.87 29.18
N SER A 5 -0.69 -32.71 28.58
CA SER A 5 -1.57 -31.54 28.56
C SER A 5 -1.92 -31.19 27.13
N SER A 6 -3.16 -31.49 26.74
CA SER A 6 -3.75 -31.08 25.45
C SER A 6 -3.68 -29.56 25.24
N LYS A 7 -3.76 -28.78 26.32
CA LYS A 7 -3.61 -27.31 26.29
C LYS A 7 -2.21 -26.88 25.85
N ASN A 8 -1.16 -27.53 26.35
CA ASN A 8 0.22 -27.21 25.95
C ASN A 8 0.48 -27.61 24.49
N LEU A 9 -0.05 -28.76 24.07
CA LEU A 9 0.03 -29.21 22.68
C LEU A 9 -0.68 -28.25 21.72
N ALA A 10 -1.89 -27.80 22.08
CA ALA A 10 -2.65 -26.82 21.31
C ALA A 10 -1.93 -25.47 21.21
N LEU A 11 -1.34 -24.97 22.31
CA LEU A 11 -0.56 -23.73 22.31
C LEU A 11 0.71 -23.83 21.44
N GLN A 12 1.39 -24.97 21.44
CA GLN A 12 2.54 -25.21 20.56
C GLN A 12 2.12 -25.24 19.08
N ALA A 13 1.02 -25.93 18.76
CA ALA A 13 0.46 -25.97 17.41
C ALA A 13 0.06 -24.56 16.94
N GLN A 14 -0.62 -23.79 17.79
CA GLN A 14 -1.04 -22.42 17.50
C GLN A 14 0.17 -21.50 17.25
N LYS A 15 1.21 -21.55 18.11
CA LYS A 15 2.45 -20.79 17.91
C LYS A 15 3.14 -21.14 16.59
N LYS A 16 3.19 -22.42 16.22
CA LYS A 16 3.81 -22.90 14.98
C LYS A 16 3.06 -22.47 13.72
N ILE A 17 1.73 -22.39 13.80
CA ILE A 17 0.88 -21.89 12.70
C ILE A 17 1.08 -20.38 12.57
N LEU A 18 0.95 -19.62 13.67
CA LEU A 18 1.12 -18.16 13.68
C LEU A 18 2.51 -17.74 13.19
N SER A 19 3.57 -18.43 13.62
CA SER A 19 4.93 -18.14 13.16
C SER A 19 5.09 -18.40 11.66
N LYS A 20 4.64 -19.56 11.15
CA LYS A 20 4.68 -19.88 9.71
C LYS A 20 3.87 -18.89 8.85
N MET A 21 2.71 -18.45 9.34
CA MET A 21 1.87 -17.47 8.65
C MET A 21 2.55 -16.09 8.58
N ALA A 22 3.22 -15.67 9.66
CA ALA A 22 3.91 -14.39 9.72
C ALA A 22 5.15 -14.37 8.81
N THR A 23 6.03 -15.37 8.89
CA THR A 23 7.32 -15.35 8.18
C THR A 23 7.17 -15.49 6.67
N LYS A 24 6.29 -16.37 6.21
CA LYS A 24 6.12 -16.57 4.76
C LYS A 24 5.43 -15.38 4.09
N THR A 25 4.49 -14.73 4.77
CA THR A 25 3.63 -13.69 4.16
C THR A 25 4.32 -12.34 4.06
N MET A 26 5.19 -12.02 5.01
CA MET A 26 5.97 -10.77 4.94
C MET A 26 7.04 -10.83 3.84
N ALA A 27 7.64 -12.00 3.60
CA ALA A 27 8.79 -12.15 2.68
C ALA A 27 8.52 -11.80 1.20
N ASN A 28 7.28 -11.95 0.71
CA ASN A 28 7.01 -11.86 -0.74
C ASN A 28 6.28 -10.58 -1.17
N MET A 29 5.71 -9.78 -0.26
CA MET A 29 4.86 -8.64 -0.63
C MET A 29 5.44 -7.27 -0.24
N LEU A 30 6.41 -7.21 0.69
CA LEU A 30 6.96 -5.95 1.21
C LEU A 30 8.48 -5.93 1.38
N ILE A 31 9.16 -7.03 1.05
CA ILE A 31 10.61 -7.17 1.25
C ILE A 31 11.31 -7.20 -0.11
N ASP A 32 10.62 -6.95 -1.22
CA ASP A 32 11.35 -6.61 -2.45
C ASP A 32 11.96 -5.21 -2.27
N ASP A 33 13.22 -5.08 -2.68
CA ASP A 33 14.01 -3.88 -2.46
C ASP A 33 13.39 -2.66 -3.18
N THR A 34 12.73 -2.88 -4.33
CA THR A 34 12.08 -1.83 -5.12
C THR A 34 10.90 -1.22 -4.38
N SER A 35 9.99 -2.04 -3.86
CA SER A 35 8.84 -1.56 -3.07
C SER A 35 9.29 -0.83 -1.81
N SER A 36 10.37 -1.30 -1.18
CA SER A 36 10.93 -0.67 0.02
C SER A 36 11.49 0.72 -0.29
N GLU A 37 12.23 0.87 -1.39
CA GLU A 37 12.73 2.16 -1.85
C GLU A 37 11.60 3.14 -2.16
N ILE A 38 10.54 2.71 -2.85
CA ILE A 38 9.37 3.55 -3.13
C ILE A 38 8.75 4.05 -1.81
N PHE A 39 8.59 3.17 -0.81
CA PHE A 39 8.00 3.54 0.47
C PHE A 39 8.87 4.52 1.25
N ASP A 40 10.20 4.37 1.21
CA ASP A 40 11.12 5.31 1.85
C ASP A 40 11.05 6.70 1.21
N GLU A 41 10.90 6.79 -0.11
CA GLU A 41 10.74 8.07 -0.81
C GLU A 41 9.33 8.66 -0.55
N LEU A 42 8.27 7.85 -0.52
CA LEU A 42 6.92 8.27 -0.08
C LEU A 42 6.93 8.82 1.35
N TYR A 43 7.68 8.20 2.25
CA TYR A 43 7.87 8.70 3.61
C TYR A 43 8.54 10.08 3.62
N LYS A 44 9.60 10.29 2.82
CA LYS A 44 10.32 11.57 2.76
C LYS A 44 9.43 12.69 2.24
N VAL A 45 8.70 12.48 1.14
CA VAL A 45 7.77 13.50 0.59
C VAL A 45 6.63 13.80 1.57
N THR A 46 6.10 12.76 2.24
CA THR A 46 5.06 12.94 3.27
C THR A 46 5.58 13.75 4.45
N LYS A 47 6.80 13.47 4.92
CA LYS A 47 7.44 14.21 6.00
C LYS A 47 7.68 15.67 5.63
N GLU A 48 8.14 15.92 4.41
CA GLU A 48 8.40 17.27 3.90
C GLU A 48 7.09 18.08 3.84
N HIS A 49 6.05 17.50 3.25
CA HIS A 49 4.75 18.15 3.10
C HIS A 49 4.06 18.42 4.45
N THR A 50 3.94 17.39 5.31
CA THR A 50 3.24 17.52 6.60
C THR A 50 4.04 18.30 7.65
N ARG A 51 5.36 18.46 7.44
CA ARG A 51 6.34 18.93 8.43
C ARG A 51 6.23 18.19 9.78
N ASN A 52 5.72 16.95 9.76
CA ASN A 52 5.43 16.17 10.95
C ASN A 52 5.94 14.74 10.81
N LYS A 53 7.12 14.49 11.40
CA LYS A 53 7.76 13.17 11.39
C LYS A 53 6.85 12.07 11.96
N LYS A 54 6.09 12.37 13.02
CA LYS A 54 5.21 11.38 13.66
C LYS A 54 4.04 11.02 12.75
N GLU A 55 3.48 12.00 12.06
CA GLU A 55 2.39 11.76 11.13
C GLU A 55 2.84 11.01 9.89
N ALA A 56 3.97 11.40 9.29
CA ALA A 56 4.55 10.65 8.17
C ALA A 56 4.81 9.18 8.52
N HIS A 57 5.37 8.90 9.70
CA HIS A 57 5.54 7.52 10.16
C HIS A 57 4.21 6.79 10.32
N LYS A 58 3.16 7.48 10.80
CA LYS A 58 1.86 6.89 11.03
C LYS A 58 1.17 6.55 9.71
N ILE A 59 1.19 7.45 8.72
CA ILE A 59 0.67 7.23 7.37
C ILE A 59 1.34 6.00 6.74
N MET A 60 2.68 5.96 6.72
CA MET A 60 3.42 4.82 6.14
C MET A 60 3.17 3.51 6.88
N LYS A 61 3.10 3.55 8.22
CA LYS A 61 2.74 2.38 9.03
C LYS A 61 1.34 1.87 8.71
N ASP A 62 0.39 2.77 8.49
CA ASP A 62 -0.98 2.41 8.17
C ASP A 62 -1.09 1.83 6.75
N LEU A 63 -0.36 2.38 5.77
CA LEU A 63 -0.20 1.84 4.41
C LEU A 63 0.32 0.40 4.46
N ILE A 64 1.47 0.19 5.11
CA ILE A 64 2.09 -1.13 5.25
C ILE A 64 1.13 -2.12 5.91
N LYS A 65 0.41 -1.70 6.97
CA LYS A 65 -0.53 -2.59 7.67
C LYS A 65 -1.73 -2.98 6.80
N VAL A 66 -2.23 -2.08 5.96
CA VAL A 66 -3.32 -2.40 5.03
C VAL A 66 -2.82 -3.37 3.96
N ALA A 67 -1.68 -3.09 3.33
CA ALA A 67 -1.07 -3.96 2.33
C ALA A 67 -0.83 -5.39 2.85
N ILE A 68 -0.21 -5.54 4.03
CA ILE A 68 0.01 -6.87 4.66
C ILE A 68 -1.31 -7.62 4.84
N LYS A 69 -2.34 -6.94 5.35
CA LYS A 69 -3.62 -7.59 5.62
C LYS A 69 -4.27 -8.09 4.34
N ILE A 70 -4.27 -7.29 3.27
CA ILE A 70 -4.78 -7.69 1.96
C ILE A 70 -3.99 -8.89 1.43
N GLY A 71 -2.66 -8.85 1.54
CA GLY A 71 -1.80 -9.97 1.14
C GLY A 71 -2.04 -11.27 1.89
N ILE A 72 -2.26 -11.18 3.21
CA ILE A 72 -2.63 -12.35 4.04
C ILE A 72 -3.97 -12.93 3.59
N LEU A 73 -4.98 -12.07 3.33
CA LEU A 73 -6.29 -12.51 2.89
C LEU A 73 -6.22 -13.20 1.52
N TYR A 74 -5.53 -12.57 0.56
CA TYR A 74 -5.35 -13.11 -0.79
C TYR A 74 -4.62 -14.45 -0.76
N ARG A 75 -3.47 -14.52 -0.07
CA ARG A 75 -2.66 -15.74 0.00
C ARG A 75 -3.37 -16.92 0.66
N ASN A 76 -4.20 -16.63 1.67
CA ASN A 76 -4.92 -17.67 2.40
C ASN A 76 -6.29 -17.98 1.77
N ASN A 77 -6.52 -17.56 0.53
CA ASN A 77 -7.77 -17.78 -0.22
C ASN A 77 -9.01 -17.39 0.60
N GLN A 78 -8.93 -16.26 1.33
CA GLN A 78 -10.04 -15.77 2.15
C GLN A 78 -11.09 -15.02 1.33
N PHE A 79 -10.73 -14.58 0.12
CA PHE A 79 -11.64 -13.88 -0.78
C PHE A 79 -12.58 -14.86 -1.50
N ASN A 80 -13.86 -14.48 -1.60
CA ASN A 80 -14.82 -15.20 -2.44
C ASN A 80 -14.71 -14.76 -3.92
N GLN A 81 -15.52 -15.34 -4.81
CA GLN A 81 -15.48 -15.04 -6.24
C GLN A 81 -15.71 -13.56 -6.55
N GLU A 82 -16.71 -12.94 -5.92
CA GLU A 82 -17.02 -11.51 -6.09
C GLU A 82 -15.84 -10.63 -5.65
N GLU A 83 -15.19 -10.97 -4.53
CA GLU A 83 -14.01 -10.25 -4.05
C GLU A 83 -12.78 -10.46 -4.93
N LEU A 84 -12.62 -11.62 -5.55
CA LEU A 84 -11.56 -11.84 -6.54
C LEU A 84 -11.75 -10.96 -7.78
N GLU A 85 -13.00 -10.72 -8.20
CA GLU A 85 -13.27 -9.73 -9.26
C GLU A 85 -12.92 -8.30 -8.81
N ILE A 86 -13.14 -7.97 -7.53
CA ILE A 86 -12.70 -6.69 -6.95
C ILE A 86 -11.16 -6.61 -6.91
N VAL A 87 -10.47 -7.70 -6.58
CA VAL A 87 -8.99 -7.76 -6.67
C VAL A 87 -8.53 -7.44 -8.09
N ASP A 88 -9.14 -8.04 -9.11
CA ASP A 88 -8.77 -7.78 -10.50
C ASP A 88 -9.06 -6.32 -10.92
N LYS A 89 -10.19 -5.75 -10.49
CA LYS A 89 -10.50 -4.32 -10.69
C LYS A 89 -9.47 -3.43 -9.99
N PHE A 90 -9.13 -3.74 -8.74
CA PHE A 90 -8.13 -3.00 -7.97
C PHE A 90 -6.75 -3.06 -8.61
N ARG A 91 -6.30 -4.21 -9.08
CA ARG A 91 -5.01 -4.35 -9.80
C ARG A 91 -4.99 -3.51 -11.07
N LYS A 92 -6.03 -3.58 -11.89
CA LYS A 92 -6.14 -2.74 -13.11
C LYS A 92 -6.13 -1.25 -12.77
N LYS A 93 -6.86 -0.85 -11.73
CA LYS A 93 -6.90 0.55 -11.30
C LYS A 93 -5.55 1.01 -10.75
N LEU A 94 -4.90 0.21 -9.92
CA LEU A 94 -3.58 0.51 -9.38
C LEU A 94 -2.52 0.62 -10.49
N ASN A 95 -2.55 -0.29 -11.47
CA ASN A 95 -1.67 -0.25 -12.64
C ASN A 95 -1.91 1.02 -13.47
N GLN A 96 -3.19 1.39 -13.72
CA GLN A 96 -3.53 2.66 -14.37
C GLN A 96 -2.98 3.86 -13.59
N THR A 97 -3.21 3.93 -12.28
CA THR A 97 -2.73 5.02 -11.42
C THR A 97 -1.21 5.11 -11.44
N ALA A 98 -0.51 3.97 -11.40
CA ALA A 98 0.94 3.90 -11.48
C ALA A 98 1.48 4.45 -12.80
N MET A 99 0.90 4.06 -13.94
CA MET A 99 1.26 4.60 -15.25
C MET A 99 0.98 6.11 -15.34
N THR A 100 -0.12 6.58 -14.78
CA THR A 100 -0.45 8.02 -14.73
C THR A 100 0.58 8.80 -13.91
N ILE A 101 0.99 8.27 -12.74
CA ILE A 101 2.02 8.89 -11.89
C ILE A 101 3.32 9.08 -12.67
N VAL A 102 3.77 8.04 -13.36
CA VAL A 102 4.99 8.10 -14.19
C VAL A 102 4.81 9.09 -15.34
N SER A 103 3.69 9.01 -16.07
CA SER A 103 3.43 9.87 -17.23
C SER A 103 3.43 11.36 -16.85
N PHE A 104 2.82 11.72 -15.72
CA PHE A 104 2.80 13.08 -15.21
C PHE A 104 4.18 13.60 -14.78
N TYR A 105 5.10 12.70 -14.43
CA TYR A 105 6.49 13.07 -14.12
C TYR A 105 7.35 13.20 -15.39
N GLU A 106 7.22 12.25 -16.32
CA GLU A 106 8.05 12.15 -17.52
C GLU A 106 7.66 13.16 -18.61
N VAL A 107 6.37 13.52 -18.70
CA VAL A 107 5.87 14.46 -19.70
C VAL A 107 5.54 15.80 -19.05
N GLU A 108 6.37 16.81 -19.31
CA GLU A 108 6.18 18.15 -18.76
C GLU A 108 4.81 18.74 -19.11
N TYR A 109 4.25 19.52 -18.17
CA TYR A 109 2.97 20.22 -18.30
C TYR A 109 1.72 19.33 -18.47
N THR A 110 1.83 18.01 -18.27
CA THR A 110 0.67 17.09 -18.31
C THR A 110 0.05 16.80 -16.95
N PHE A 111 0.74 17.17 -15.86
CA PHE A 111 0.28 16.89 -14.50
C PHE A 111 -1.08 17.55 -14.20
N ASP A 112 -2.07 16.72 -13.91
CA ASP A 112 -3.37 17.13 -13.37
C ASP A 112 -3.60 16.49 -12.00
N ARG A 113 -3.56 17.32 -10.95
CA ARG A 113 -3.76 16.90 -9.56
C ARG A 113 -5.14 16.30 -9.31
N ASN A 114 -6.18 16.75 -10.02
CA ASN A 114 -7.54 16.27 -9.81
C ASN A 114 -7.70 14.87 -10.39
N VAL A 115 -7.14 14.62 -11.58
CA VAL A 115 -7.12 13.29 -12.21
C VAL A 115 -6.40 12.28 -11.31
N LEU A 116 -5.24 12.64 -10.77
CA LEU A 116 -4.51 11.73 -9.88
C LEU A 116 -5.23 11.52 -8.53
N ALA A 117 -5.82 12.57 -7.96
CA ALA A 117 -6.63 12.46 -6.75
C ALA A 117 -7.84 11.54 -6.95
N GLU A 118 -8.56 11.67 -8.07
CA GLU A 118 -9.70 10.82 -8.42
C GLU A 118 -9.28 9.35 -8.56
N LEU A 119 -8.20 9.07 -9.30
CA LEU A 119 -7.65 7.72 -9.44
C LEU A 119 -7.28 7.09 -8.07
N LEU A 120 -6.71 7.88 -7.16
CA LEU A 120 -6.38 7.43 -5.82
C LEU A 120 -7.65 7.20 -4.96
N HIS A 121 -8.69 8.01 -5.13
CA HIS A 121 -9.98 7.76 -4.48
C HIS A 121 -10.68 6.52 -5.02
N GLU A 122 -10.62 6.24 -6.31
CA GLU A 122 -11.15 4.99 -6.88
C GLU A 122 -10.40 3.76 -6.31
N CYS A 123 -9.07 3.83 -6.19
CA CYS A 123 -8.29 2.82 -5.47
C CYS A 123 -8.77 2.65 -4.03
N LYS A 124 -9.05 3.75 -3.32
CA LYS A 124 -9.53 3.74 -1.93
C LYS A 124 -10.86 3.00 -1.79
N GLU A 125 -11.83 3.29 -2.65
CA GLU A 125 -13.15 2.65 -2.63
C GLU A 125 -13.06 1.15 -2.93
N LEU A 126 -12.26 0.76 -3.93
CA LEU A 126 -12.02 -0.65 -4.24
C LEU A 126 -11.37 -1.40 -3.06
N VAL A 127 -10.44 -0.76 -2.35
CA VAL A 127 -9.83 -1.33 -1.15
C VAL A 127 -10.85 -1.46 -0.02
N HIS A 128 -11.74 -0.49 0.17
CA HIS A 128 -12.82 -0.57 1.15
C HIS A 128 -13.79 -1.71 0.85
N GLU A 129 -14.20 -1.85 -0.41
CA GLU A 129 -15.08 -2.92 -0.87
C GLU A 129 -14.43 -4.29 -0.64
N LEU A 130 -13.18 -4.46 -1.08
CA LEU A 130 -12.41 -5.70 -0.98
C LEU A 130 -12.30 -6.22 0.46
N VAL A 131 -12.09 -5.32 1.42
CA VAL A 131 -11.84 -5.70 2.81
C VAL A 131 -13.08 -5.65 3.71
N GLY A 132 -14.23 -5.26 3.17
CA GLY A 132 -15.43 -4.94 3.94
C GLY A 132 -15.94 -6.10 4.81
N ARG A 133 -15.82 -7.35 4.35
CA ARG A 133 -16.24 -8.54 5.10
C ARG A 133 -15.17 -9.10 6.04
N HIS A 134 -13.93 -8.63 5.91
CA HIS A 134 -12.75 -9.26 6.51
C HIS A 134 -12.11 -8.41 7.62
N LEU A 135 -12.19 -7.09 7.50
CA LEU A 135 -11.43 -6.18 8.34
C LEU A 135 -12.31 -5.29 9.21
N THR A 136 -11.74 -4.86 10.33
CA THR A 136 -12.45 -4.02 11.30
C THR A 136 -12.50 -2.55 10.88
N ALA A 137 -13.39 -1.77 11.50
CA ALA A 137 -13.47 -0.31 11.34
C ALA A 137 -12.12 0.40 11.52
N ARG A 138 -11.24 -0.13 12.39
CA ARG A 138 -9.87 0.39 12.55
C ARG A 138 -9.06 0.29 11.26
N SER A 139 -9.26 -0.76 10.46
CA SER A 139 -8.58 -0.93 9.18
C SER A 139 -9.16 0.01 8.12
N HIS A 140 -10.49 0.23 8.11
CA HIS A 140 -11.12 1.26 7.27
C HIS A 140 -10.60 2.66 7.62
N GLY A 141 -10.44 2.99 8.91
CA GLY A 141 -9.81 4.24 9.33
C GLY A 141 -8.38 4.40 8.81
N ARG A 142 -7.60 3.32 8.70
CA ARG A 142 -6.25 3.34 8.11
C ARG A 142 -6.28 3.56 6.60
N ILE A 143 -7.21 2.92 5.89
CA ILE A 143 -7.40 3.10 4.45
C ILE A 143 -7.69 4.58 4.17
N ASN A 144 -8.67 5.16 4.87
CA ASN A 144 -8.96 6.59 4.77
C ASN A 144 -7.75 7.46 5.10
N HIS A 145 -7.06 7.17 6.20
CA HIS A 145 -5.88 7.95 6.60
C HIS A 145 -4.78 7.97 5.53
N VAL A 146 -4.54 6.84 4.87
CA VAL A 146 -3.54 6.71 3.80
C VAL A 146 -3.98 7.42 2.53
N PHE A 147 -5.15 7.07 2.01
CA PHE A 147 -5.60 7.57 0.71
C PHE A 147 -6.00 9.04 0.77
N ASN A 148 -6.56 9.54 1.88
CA ASN A 148 -6.87 10.96 2.00
C ASN A 148 -5.59 11.82 2.00
N HIS A 149 -4.47 11.31 2.53
CA HIS A 149 -3.18 12.00 2.44
C HIS A 149 -2.63 11.99 1.02
N PHE A 150 -2.55 10.81 0.38
CA PHE A 150 -1.94 10.72 -0.96
C PHE A 150 -2.81 11.32 -2.07
N ALA A 151 -4.13 11.38 -1.89
CA ALA A 151 -5.06 12.02 -2.82
C ALA A 151 -5.27 13.51 -2.51
N ASP A 152 -4.63 14.07 -1.47
CA ASP A 152 -4.74 15.49 -1.18
C ASP A 152 -4.12 16.32 -2.30
N VAL A 153 -4.88 17.27 -2.82
CA VAL A 153 -4.47 18.05 -4.00
C VAL A 153 -3.31 18.99 -3.69
N GLU A 154 -3.13 19.43 -2.44
CA GLU A 154 -1.99 20.25 -2.02
C GLU A 154 -0.72 19.39 -1.93
N PHE A 155 -0.83 18.17 -1.37
CA PHE A 155 0.23 17.17 -1.39
C PHE A 155 0.67 16.85 -2.81
N LEU A 156 -0.28 16.54 -3.70
CA LEU A 156 0.01 16.23 -5.11
C LEU A 156 0.64 17.43 -5.83
N SER A 157 0.14 18.66 -5.59
CA SER A 157 0.72 19.87 -6.17
C SER A 157 2.17 20.09 -5.71
N ALA A 158 2.44 19.87 -4.41
CA ALA A 158 3.79 19.99 -3.85
C ALA A 158 4.74 18.91 -4.39
N LEU A 159 4.25 17.68 -4.55
CA LEU A 159 5.02 16.54 -5.06
C LEU A 159 5.49 16.76 -6.51
N TYR A 160 4.62 17.30 -7.36
CA TYR A 160 4.91 17.53 -8.79
C TYR A 160 5.45 18.93 -9.10
N SER A 161 5.55 19.82 -8.12
CA SER A 161 6.09 21.17 -8.30
C SER A 161 7.48 21.14 -8.93
N LEU A 162 7.68 21.95 -9.97
CA LEU A 162 8.97 22.10 -10.66
C LEU A 162 9.97 22.88 -9.79
N ASP A 163 9.48 23.79 -8.96
CA ASP A 163 10.29 24.65 -8.08
C ASP A 163 10.44 24.04 -6.66
N GLY A 164 9.94 22.82 -6.45
CA GLY A 164 9.93 22.16 -5.13
C GLY A 164 11.08 21.20 -4.91
N ASP A 165 11.42 20.97 -3.63
CA ASP A 165 12.46 20.02 -3.20
C ASP A 165 12.06 18.54 -3.37
N CYS A 166 10.83 18.27 -3.80
CA CYS A 166 10.31 16.90 -3.95
C CYS A 166 10.74 16.22 -5.27
N ARG A 167 11.26 16.96 -6.25
CA ARG A 167 11.61 16.43 -7.58
C ARG A 167 12.56 15.22 -7.54
N PRO A 168 13.63 15.19 -6.71
CA PRO A 168 14.52 14.04 -6.62
C PRO A 168 13.82 12.80 -6.02
N TYR A 169 12.90 13.00 -5.08
CA TYR A 169 12.12 11.92 -4.48
C TYR A 169 11.10 11.37 -5.49
N LEU A 170 10.37 12.25 -6.18
CA LEU A 170 9.42 11.87 -7.23
C LEU A 170 10.11 11.08 -8.36
N LYS A 171 11.32 11.48 -8.77
CA LYS A 171 12.12 10.73 -9.75
C LYS A 171 12.35 9.28 -9.32
N LYS A 172 12.77 9.08 -8.07
CA LYS A 172 13.02 7.74 -7.54
C LYS A 172 11.74 6.92 -7.40
N ILE A 173 10.64 7.55 -6.98
CA ILE A 173 9.31 6.92 -6.95
C ILE A 173 8.94 6.43 -8.35
N CYS A 174 9.06 7.28 -9.38
CA CYS A 174 8.72 6.90 -10.76
C CYS A 174 9.64 5.79 -11.29
N ASN A 175 10.94 5.85 -11.01
CA ASN A 175 11.88 4.78 -11.38
C ASN A 175 11.50 3.44 -10.75
N GLY A 176 11.14 3.44 -9.46
CA GLY A 176 10.68 2.23 -8.77
C GLY A 176 9.37 1.71 -9.35
N ILE A 177 8.41 2.60 -9.63
CA ILE A 177 7.13 2.23 -10.25
C ILE A 177 7.35 1.61 -11.63
N ASN A 178 8.17 2.22 -12.49
CA ASN A 178 8.51 1.67 -13.81
C ASN A 178 9.10 0.26 -13.69
N LYS A 179 10.02 0.05 -12.75
CA LYS A 179 10.59 -1.28 -12.50
C LYS A 179 9.52 -2.30 -12.09
N LEU A 180 8.59 -1.93 -11.21
CA LEU A 180 7.48 -2.82 -10.81
C LEU A 180 6.49 -3.10 -11.94
N LEU A 181 6.28 -2.14 -12.86
CA LEU A 181 5.47 -2.33 -14.08
C LEU A 181 6.16 -3.30 -15.05
N ASP A 182 7.46 -3.13 -15.28
CA ASP A 182 8.27 -3.99 -16.15
C ASP A 182 8.32 -5.44 -15.64
N GLU A 183 8.42 -5.63 -14.32
CA GLU A 183 8.40 -6.93 -13.65
C GLU A 183 6.98 -7.54 -13.55
N LYS A 184 5.94 -6.84 -14.01
CA LYS A 184 4.52 -7.23 -13.92
C LYS A 184 4.06 -7.51 -12.48
N VAL A 185 4.67 -6.80 -11.52
CA VAL A 185 4.28 -6.83 -10.12
C VAL A 185 3.03 -5.97 -9.92
N LEU A 186 2.98 -4.81 -10.59
CA LEU A 186 1.82 -3.90 -10.65
C LEU A 186 0.84 -4.28 -11.76
#